data_AF-A0A2E3QQZ4-F1
#
_entry.id   AF-A0A2E3QQZ4-F1
#
_cell.length_a   1.000
_cell.length_b   1.000
_cell.length_c   1.000
_cell.angle_alpha   90.00
_cell.angle_beta   90.00
_cell.angle_gamma   90.00
#
_symmetry.space_group_name_H-M   'P 1'
#
loop_
_entity.id
_entity.type
_entity.pdbx_description
1 polymer ?
#
loop_
_entity_poly.entity_id
_entity_poly.type
_entity_poly.pdbx_seq_one_letter_code
_entity_poly.pdbx_strand_id
1 'polypeptide(L)'
;MGREAGPGQPGGSGRVRPAPADQEVPRRRTRSCPSCVNAARSSFVPMRLLFLLAVLLVGCDTAEVIPEADPDPVRAPATYTVTFDATWSADTHPSDFPGSSAHFSPLTGATHAPDVTLWEVGGTATEGIRSMAETGAVATLRAEVEAMGVSTATFVEGGIVGVSPGTATAELTVTSLRPLASVVTMLAPSPDWFVGVDRLDLREGDGWADRVEVDLVVYDAGTDDGATYTAENAARAMRAPIAEATYGPLAGTTVGTLTFERQ
;
A
#
# COMPACT_ATOMS: atom_id res chain seq x y z
N MET A 1 -7.39 -4.04 -58.82
CA MET A 1 -6.65 -5.06 -58.05
C MET A 1 -6.20 -4.34 -56.77
N GLY A 2 -6.94 -4.38 -55.65
CA GLY A 2 -7.31 -5.55 -54.85
C GLY A 2 -6.18 -5.79 -53.83
N ARG A 3 -6.37 -5.84 -52.50
CA ARG A 3 -7.56 -6.10 -51.68
C ARG A 3 -7.38 -5.49 -50.28
N GLU A 4 -8.51 -5.13 -49.66
CA GLU A 4 -8.69 -5.01 -48.21
C GLU A 4 -8.44 -6.35 -47.48
N ALA A 5 -8.07 -6.27 -46.20
CA ALA A 5 -8.42 -7.29 -45.21
C ALA A 5 -8.48 -6.62 -43.81
N GLY A 6 -9.68 -6.66 -43.23
CA GLY A 6 -9.99 -6.20 -41.87
C GLY A 6 -9.68 -7.23 -40.77
N PRO A 7 -10.33 -7.08 -39.59
CA PRO A 7 -9.71 -7.29 -38.28
C PRO A 7 -9.85 -8.71 -37.71
N GLY A 8 -8.95 -9.06 -36.78
CA GLY A 8 -8.94 -10.36 -36.09
C GLY A 8 -9.08 -10.23 -34.57
N GLN A 9 -10.31 -10.29 -34.09
CA GLN A 9 -10.72 -11.02 -32.88
C GLN A 9 -12.08 -11.66 -33.23
N PRO A 10 -12.41 -12.90 -32.82
CA PRO A 10 -13.07 -13.05 -31.51
C PRO A 10 -13.01 -14.46 -30.84
N GLY A 11 -13.49 -14.52 -29.58
CA GLY A 11 -14.08 -15.71 -28.96
C GLY A 11 -13.23 -16.36 -27.86
N GLY A 12 -13.62 -16.47 -26.58
CA GLY A 12 -14.92 -16.30 -25.93
C GLY A 12 -15.47 -17.66 -25.45
N SER A 13 -15.61 -17.85 -24.14
CA SER A 13 -16.68 -18.58 -23.43
C SER A 13 -16.30 -18.69 -21.94
N GLY A 14 -17.12 -18.41 -20.93
CA GLY A 14 -18.57 -18.33 -20.90
C GLY A 14 -19.10 -17.54 -19.68
N ARG A 15 -20.39 -17.26 -19.77
CA ARG A 15 -21.17 -16.20 -19.11
C ARG A 15 -21.81 -16.60 -17.77
N VAL A 16 -21.91 -15.68 -16.80
CA VAL A 16 -23.08 -14.86 -16.31
C VAL A 16 -24.34 -15.67 -15.87
N ARG A 17 -24.92 -15.52 -14.65
CA ARG A 17 -26.00 -14.57 -14.18
C ARG A 17 -26.64 -15.10 -12.85
N PRO A 18 -27.61 -14.43 -12.18
CA PRO A 18 -27.72 -13.04 -11.66
C PRO A 18 -28.25 -12.97 -10.18
N ALA A 19 -28.47 -11.74 -9.68
CA ALA A 19 -28.88 -11.30 -8.33
C ALA A 19 -30.33 -11.69 -7.89
N PRO A 20 -30.78 -11.43 -6.63
CA PRO A 20 -31.15 -10.08 -6.14
C PRO A 20 -30.92 -9.93 -4.59
N ALA A 21 -31.28 -8.90 -3.81
CA ALA A 21 -32.00 -7.65 -3.98
C ALA A 21 -31.59 -6.69 -2.83
N ASP A 22 -31.74 -5.39 -3.09
CA ASP A 22 -32.25 -4.31 -2.23
C ASP A 22 -31.95 -4.29 -0.73
N GLN A 23 -31.46 -3.15 -0.24
CA GLN A 23 -32.19 -2.35 0.76
C GLN A 23 -31.93 -0.84 0.59
N GLU A 24 -32.86 -0.15 -0.06
CA GLU A 24 -33.11 1.28 0.18
C GLU A 24 -33.90 1.43 1.49
N VAL A 25 -33.42 2.29 2.38
CA VAL A 25 -34.16 2.76 3.55
C VAL A 25 -34.77 4.12 3.21
N PRO A 26 -36.11 4.27 3.31
CA PRO A 26 -36.64 5.57 3.70
C PRO A 26 -37.68 5.51 4.83
N ARG A 27 -37.66 6.62 5.58
CA ARG A 27 -38.42 6.99 6.78
C ARG A 27 -39.94 6.81 6.65
N ARG A 28 -40.61 6.45 7.75
CA ARG A 28 -41.97 6.95 8.12
C ARG A 28 -42.21 6.73 9.63
N ARG A 29 -42.33 7.83 10.39
CA ARG A 29 -43.58 8.48 10.87
C ARG A 29 -44.43 7.60 11.80
N THR A 30 -44.36 7.96 13.07
CA THR A 30 -45.21 7.50 14.17
C THR A 30 -46.62 8.11 14.10
N ARG A 31 -47.65 7.26 14.18
CA ARG A 31 -49.01 7.53 14.67
C ARG A 31 -49.50 6.18 15.24
N SER A 32 -49.57 5.99 16.56
CA SER A 32 -50.65 6.40 17.49
C SER A 32 -52.01 5.76 17.21
N CYS A 33 -52.52 5.12 18.27
CA CYS A 33 -53.92 4.93 18.68
C CYS A 33 -54.63 3.58 18.36
N PRO A 34 -55.65 3.19 19.18
CA PRO A 34 -55.54 2.04 20.08
C PRO A 34 -56.77 1.10 20.08
N SER A 35 -56.67 0.03 20.89
CA SER A 35 -57.77 -0.73 21.53
C SER A 35 -58.77 -1.48 20.64
N CYS A 36 -58.92 -2.79 20.86
CA CYS A 36 -60.20 -3.49 21.11
C CYS A 36 -59.90 -4.97 21.43
N VAL A 37 -60.14 -5.42 22.67
CA VAL A 37 -61.29 -6.24 23.13
C VAL A 37 -61.23 -7.73 22.71
N ASN A 38 -61.13 -8.58 23.74
CA ASN A 38 -61.63 -9.96 23.92
C ASN A 38 -61.99 -10.81 22.70
N ALA A 39 -61.53 -12.07 22.69
CA ALA A 39 -62.39 -13.21 23.02
C ALA A 39 -61.62 -14.54 22.96
N ALA A 40 -61.82 -15.34 24.00
CA ALA A 40 -61.46 -16.74 24.07
C ALA A 40 -62.19 -17.57 22.99
N ARG A 41 -61.55 -18.65 22.51
CA ARG A 41 -62.20 -19.97 22.41
C ARG A 41 -61.19 -21.08 22.15
N SER A 42 -61.26 -22.03 23.08
CA SER A 42 -60.66 -23.36 23.05
C SER A 42 -61.23 -24.19 21.90
N SER A 43 -60.39 -25.02 21.25
CA SER A 43 -60.82 -26.23 20.53
C SER A 43 -59.66 -27.21 20.41
N PHE A 44 -59.80 -28.30 21.17
CA PHE A 44 -59.06 -29.56 21.10
C PHE A 44 -59.37 -30.32 19.80
N VAL A 45 -58.35 -30.86 19.11
CA VAL A 45 -58.45 -32.04 18.20
C VAL A 45 -57.08 -32.76 18.18
N PRO A 46 -57.02 -34.11 18.09
CA PRO A 46 -56.03 -34.90 18.81
C PRO A 46 -54.82 -35.40 18.00
N MET A 47 -53.78 -35.70 18.78
CA MET A 47 -52.65 -36.61 18.57
C MET A 47 -52.91 -37.71 17.52
N ARG A 48 -52.11 -37.71 16.44
CA ARG A 48 -51.79 -38.93 15.67
C ARG A 48 -50.27 -39.09 15.59
N LEU A 49 -49.81 -40.06 16.36
CA LEU A 49 -48.46 -40.61 16.40
C LEU A 49 -48.19 -41.34 15.08
N LEU A 50 -47.20 -40.89 14.32
CA LEU A 50 -46.56 -41.69 13.28
C LEU A 50 -45.05 -41.74 13.58
N PHE A 51 -44.56 -42.95 13.78
CA PHE A 51 -43.20 -43.33 14.12
C PHE A 51 -42.26 -43.28 12.89
N LEU A 52 -40.94 -43.17 13.18
CA LEU A 52 -39.76 -43.39 12.33
C LEU A 52 -39.35 -42.16 11.49
N LEU A 53 -38.14 -41.60 11.57
CA LEU A 53 -36.82 -42.18 11.81
C LEU A 53 -35.89 -41.06 12.34
N ALA A 54 -35.47 -41.11 13.60
CA ALA A 54 -34.42 -40.22 14.10
C ALA A 54 -33.06 -40.77 13.66
N VAL A 55 -32.52 -40.23 12.56
CA VAL A 55 -31.12 -40.47 12.20
C VAL A 55 -30.27 -39.64 13.15
N LEU A 56 -29.76 -40.28 14.20
CA LEU A 56 -28.68 -39.75 15.02
C LEU A 56 -27.39 -39.79 14.18
N LEU A 57 -27.16 -38.73 13.40
CA LEU A 57 -25.82 -38.40 12.94
C LEU A 57 -25.05 -37.91 14.16
N VAL A 58 -24.40 -38.85 14.87
CA VAL A 58 -23.25 -38.53 15.71
C VAL A 58 -22.12 -38.20 14.74
N GLY A 59 -22.16 -36.97 14.21
CA GLY A 59 -20.99 -36.35 13.62
C GLY A 59 -20.02 -36.11 14.75
N CYS A 60 -18.93 -36.88 14.78
CA CYS A 60 -17.77 -36.53 15.58
C CYS A 60 -17.23 -35.24 14.95
N ASP A 61 -17.61 -34.11 15.52
CA ASP A 61 -17.07 -32.80 15.16
C ASP A 61 -15.62 -32.80 15.66
N THR A 62 -14.71 -33.38 14.88
CA THR A 62 -13.29 -33.11 15.05
C THR A 62 -13.11 -31.69 14.59
N ALA A 63 -13.32 -30.75 15.50
CA ALA A 63 -12.82 -29.40 15.34
C ALA A 63 -11.32 -29.54 15.01
N GLU A 64 -10.96 -29.25 13.76
CA GLU A 64 -9.57 -29.08 13.40
C GLU A 64 -9.04 -27.97 14.32
N VAL A 65 -8.16 -28.36 15.23
CA VAL A 65 -7.33 -27.41 15.97
C VAL A 65 -6.45 -26.77 14.90
N ILE A 66 -6.86 -25.62 14.39
CA ILE A 66 -5.98 -24.76 13.60
C ILE A 66 -4.85 -24.39 14.57
N PRO A 67 -3.60 -24.81 14.32
CA PRO A 67 -2.50 -24.37 15.17
C PRO A 67 -2.48 -22.85 15.12
N GLU A 68 -2.70 -22.20 16.26
CA GLU A 68 -2.40 -20.78 16.38
C GLU A 68 -0.95 -20.62 15.96
N ALA A 69 -0.69 -19.74 14.99
CA ALA A 69 0.67 -19.45 14.55
C ALA A 69 1.49 -19.08 15.80
N ASP A 70 2.67 -19.69 15.95
CA ASP A 70 3.57 -19.35 17.05
C ASP A 70 3.76 -17.83 17.08
N PRO A 71 3.67 -17.18 18.25
CA PRO A 71 3.88 -15.75 18.35
C PRO A 71 5.29 -15.42 17.85
N ASP A 72 5.40 -14.40 17.02
CA ASP A 72 6.68 -13.93 16.49
C ASP A 72 7.67 -13.69 17.65
N PRO A 73 8.88 -14.29 17.65
CA PRO A 73 9.77 -14.20 18.79
C PRO A 73 10.13 -12.76 19.13
N VAL A 74 10.18 -12.45 20.43
CA VAL A 74 10.59 -11.13 20.89
C VAL A 74 12.09 -10.96 20.63
N ARG A 75 12.42 -10.09 19.67
CA ARG A 75 13.78 -9.69 19.28
C ARG A 75 14.21 -8.43 20.03
N ALA A 76 15.49 -8.36 20.42
CA ALA A 76 16.11 -7.11 20.85
C ALA A 76 16.10 -6.09 19.69
N PRO A 77 15.99 -4.78 19.96
CA PRO A 77 16.10 -3.77 18.92
C PRO A 77 17.40 -3.85 18.13
N ALA A 78 17.37 -3.51 16.85
CA ALA A 78 18.54 -3.41 15.99
C ALA A 78 18.55 -2.08 15.24
N THR A 79 19.74 -1.50 15.07
CA THR A 79 19.96 -0.26 14.32
C THR A 79 20.58 -0.58 12.97
N TYR A 80 20.14 0.12 11.94
CA TYR A 80 20.63 0.01 10.57
C TYR A 80 21.13 1.37 10.10
N THR A 81 22.24 1.34 9.36
CA THR A 81 22.56 2.40 8.40
C THR A 81 21.89 2.05 7.09
N VAL A 82 21.09 2.98 6.57
CA VAL A 82 20.50 2.90 5.24
C VAL A 82 21.29 3.79 4.31
N THR A 83 21.89 3.21 3.28
CA THR A 83 22.65 3.93 2.25
C THR A 83 21.86 3.91 0.95
N PHE A 84 21.56 5.09 0.42
CA PHE A 84 21.03 5.27 -0.92
C PHE A 84 22.18 5.65 -1.86
N ASP A 85 22.50 4.76 -2.79
CA ASP A 85 23.47 5.01 -3.86
C ASP A 85 22.72 5.33 -5.15
N ALA A 86 22.61 6.63 -5.47
CA ALA A 86 21.95 7.12 -6.67
C ALA A 86 22.85 6.96 -7.91
N THR A 87 22.29 6.35 -8.95
CA THR A 87 22.98 6.10 -10.23
C THR A 87 22.37 6.87 -11.40
N TRP A 88 21.30 7.64 -11.17
CA TRP A 88 20.66 8.48 -12.18
C TRP A 88 21.63 9.54 -12.72
N SER A 89 22.02 9.41 -13.99
CA SER A 89 23.02 10.25 -14.64
C SER A 89 22.73 10.39 -16.14
N ALA A 90 23.46 11.28 -16.82
CA ALA A 90 23.42 11.40 -18.27
C ALA A 90 23.86 10.11 -19.00
N ASP A 91 24.64 9.25 -18.33
CA ASP A 91 25.10 7.99 -18.92
C ASP A 91 24.05 6.88 -18.75
N THR A 92 23.35 6.84 -17.62
CA THR A 92 22.34 5.81 -17.34
C THR A 92 20.97 6.17 -17.95
N HIS A 93 20.63 7.45 -18.00
CA HIS A 93 19.32 7.96 -18.45
C HIS A 93 19.52 9.18 -19.37
N PRO A 94 20.10 9.02 -20.58
CA PRO A 94 20.55 10.13 -21.42
C PRO A 94 19.42 11.02 -21.96
N SER A 95 18.23 10.46 -22.14
CA SER A 95 17.07 11.17 -22.68
C SER A 95 16.55 12.21 -21.69
N ASP A 96 16.62 13.47 -22.08
CA ASP A 96 16.16 14.65 -21.33
C ASP A 96 16.75 14.79 -19.92
N PHE A 97 17.93 14.18 -19.67
CA PHE A 97 18.59 14.27 -18.37
C PHE A 97 18.80 15.73 -17.94
N PRO A 98 18.38 16.12 -16.72
CA PRO A 98 18.37 17.54 -16.32
C PRO A 98 19.76 18.09 -15.94
N GLY A 99 20.82 17.30 -16.08
CA GLY A 99 22.19 17.74 -15.86
C GLY A 99 22.47 18.02 -14.39
N SER A 100 23.09 19.16 -14.09
CA SER A 100 23.52 19.50 -12.73
C SER A 100 22.38 19.80 -11.74
N SER A 101 21.13 19.85 -12.19
CA SER A 101 19.97 19.97 -11.31
C SER A 101 19.38 18.62 -10.89
N ALA A 102 19.87 17.50 -11.44
CA ALA A 102 19.47 16.16 -10.99
C ALA A 102 19.86 15.97 -9.53
N HIS A 103 18.91 15.71 -8.65
CA HIS A 103 19.12 15.54 -7.21
C HIS A 103 18.03 14.67 -6.58
N PHE A 104 18.24 14.29 -5.32
CA PHE A 104 17.24 13.62 -4.51
C PHE A 104 17.02 14.35 -3.19
N SER A 105 15.77 14.38 -2.73
CA SER A 105 15.41 14.98 -1.44
C SER A 105 16.00 14.19 -0.26
N PRO A 106 15.76 14.61 1.00
CA PRO A 106 16.18 13.82 2.14
C PRO A 106 15.65 12.37 2.04
N LEU A 107 16.53 11.41 2.31
CA LEU A 107 16.14 10.01 2.46
C LEU A 107 15.27 9.89 3.72
N THR A 108 13.97 9.67 3.55
CA THR A 108 13.01 9.79 4.65
C THR A 108 12.04 8.62 4.70
N GLY A 109 11.28 8.47 5.78
CA GLY A 109 10.28 7.41 5.88
C GLY A 109 9.95 7.06 7.32
N ALA A 110 9.75 5.78 7.60
CA ALA A 110 9.52 5.30 8.95
C ALA A 110 9.91 3.84 9.14
N THR A 111 10.24 3.47 10.38
CA THR A 111 10.07 2.08 10.86
C THR A 111 8.69 1.94 11.47
N HIS A 112 7.98 0.85 11.20
CA HIS A 112 6.59 0.74 11.59
C HIS A 112 6.07 -0.69 11.73
N ALA A 113 4.89 -0.80 12.35
CA ALA A 113 4.14 -2.02 12.53
C ALA A 113 3.57 -2.53 11.18
N PRO A 114 3.24 -3.83 11.06
CA PRO A 114 2.77 -4.43 9.81
C PRO A 114 1.47 -3.88 9.23
N ASP A 115 0.63 -3.24 10.04
CA ASP A 115 -0.66 -2.66 9.66
C ASP A 115 -0.55 -1.19 9.19
N VAL A 116 0.65 -0.61 9.22
CA VAL A 116 0.92 0.72 8.70
C VAL A 116 1.31 0.64 7.23
N THR A 117 0.64 1.44 6.41
CA THR A 117 1.03 1.71 5.02
C THR A 117 1.41 3.18 4.90
N LEU A 118 2.69 3.47 4.62
CA LEU A 118 3.15 4.83 4.38
C LEU A 118 2.84 5.27 2.93
N TRP A 119 3.03 4.34 2.00
CA TRP A 119 2.67 4.42 0.58
C TRP A 119 2.57 2.98 0.04
N GLU A 120 1.81 2.77 -1.04
CA GLU A 120 1.79 1.48 -1.73
C GLU A 120 1.39 1.68 -3.19
N VAL A 121 1.88 0.82 -4.09
CA VAL A 121 1.43 0.80 -5.48
C VAL A 121 -0.07 0.50 -5.55
N GLY A 122 -0.81 1.30 -6.30
CA GLY A 122 -2.27 1.23 -6.37
C GLY A 122 -2.98 1.98 -5.23
N GLY A 123 -2.25 2.43 -4.21
CA GLY A 123 -2.74 3.27 -3.13
C GLY A 123 -2.82 4.75 -3.52
N THR A 124 -3.50 5.57 -2.71
CA THR A 124 -3.52 7.03 -2.88
C THR A 124 -2.44 7.67 -2.02
N ALA A 125 -1.57 8.51 -2.60
CA ALA A 125 -0.57 9.25 -1.85
C ALA A 125 -1.23 10.10 -0.74
N THR A 126 -0.66 10.09 0.46
CA THR A 126 -1.04 11.02 1.55
C THR A 126 -0.59 12.44 1.22
N GLU A 127 -0.99 13.44 2.02
CA GLU A 127 -0.44 14.79 1.84
C GLU A 127 1.07 14.82 2.12
N GLY A 128 1.54 14.02 3.08
CA GLY A 128 2.97 13.83 3.34
C GLY A 128 3.73 13.29 2.14
N ILE A 129 3.24 12.21 1.52
CA ILE A 129 3.86 11.63 0.32
C ILE A 129 3.83 12.60 -0.85
N ARG A 130 2.70 13.28 -1.08
CA ARG A 130 2.60 14.32 -2.11
C ARG A 130 3.63 15.42 -1.92
N SER A 131 3.69 16.01 -0.73
CA SER A 131 4.61 17.09 -0.41
C SER A 131 6.08 16.66 -0.60
N MET A 132 6.40 15.43 -0.21
CA MET A 132 7.72 14.83 -0.43
C MET A 132 8.00 14.68 -1.93
N ALA A 133 7.09 14.11 -2.70
CA ALA A 133 7.30 13.81 -4.12
C ALA A 133 7.31 15.05 -5.04
N GLU A 134 6.52 16.09 -4.72
CA GLU A 134 6.46 17.32 -5.54
C GLU A 134 7.55 18.34 -5.18
N THR A 135 8.02 18.36 -3.92
CA THR A 135 8.89 19.46 -3.43
C THR A 135 10.07 19.03 -2.56
N GLY A 136 10.14 17.75 -2.19
CA GLY A 136 11.12 17.23 -1.23
C GLY A 136 10.83 17.62 0.22
N ALA A 137 9.71 18.27 0.51
CA ALA A 137 9.37 18.72 1.86
C ALA A 137 8.76 17.59 2.69
N VAL A 138 9.42 17.25 3.79
CA VAL A 138 9.08 16.08 4.63
C VAL A 138 8.30 16.40 5.90
N ALA A 139 8.02 17.68 6.16
CA ALA A 139 7.38 18.13 7.40
C ALA A 139 6.00 17.50 7.63
N THR A 140 5.18 17.44 6.58
CA THR A 140 3.84 16.82 6.64
C THR A 140 3.93 15.31 6.84
N LEU A 141 4.84 14.63 6.13
CA LEU A 141 5.07 13.19 6.29
C LEU A 141 5.50 12.84 7.72
N ARG A 142 6.40 13.63 8.30
CA ARG A 142 6.81 13.48 9.71
C ARG A 142 5.60 13.58 10.65
N ALA A 143 4.77 14.60 10.47
CA ALA A 143 3.59 14.80 11.32
C ALA A 143 2.59 13.64 11.20
N GLU A 144 2.38 13.09 9.99
CA GLU A 144 1.54 11.90 9.76
C GLU A 144 2.08 10.68 10.52
N VAL A 145 3.39 10.43 10.46
CA VAL A 145 4.04 9.31 11.17
C VAL A 145 3.99 9.49 12.68
N GLU A 146 4.32 10.67 13.18
CA GLU A 146 4.32 10.97 14.62
C GLU A 146 2.91 10.83 15.24
N ALA A 147 1.86 11.16 14.49
CA ALA A 147 0.48 11.02 14.92
C ALA A 147 0.05 9.55 15.15
N MET A 148 0.75 8.56 14.59
CA MET A 148 0.47 7.12 14.81
C MET A 148 0.94 6.64 16.18
N GLY A 149 1.85 7.39 16.83
CA GLY A 149 2.46 7.04 18.10
C GLY A 149 3.69 6.13 17.97
N VAL A 150 4.65 6.32 18.86
CA VAL A 150 5.98 5.68 18.81
C VAL A 150 5.97 4.15 18.91
N SER A 151 4.91 3.55 19.45
CA SER A 151 4.74 2.10 19.44
C SER A 151 4.46 1.56 18.04
N THR A 152 3.82 2.36 17.20
CA THR A 152 3.27 1.99 15.90
C THR A 152 4.20 2.38 14.75
N ALA A 153 4.76 3.60 14.79
CA ALA A 153 5.69 4.09 13.78
C ALA A 153 6.73 5.03 14.38
N THR A 154 7.91 5.12 13.76
CA THR A 154 8.98 6.08 14.12
C THR A 154 9.54 6.67 12.84
N PHE A 155 9.50 7.99 12.74
CA PHE A 155 9.95 8.71 11.55
C PHE A 155 11.47 8.59 11.37
N VAL A 156 11.90 8.51 10.11
CA VAL A 156 13.29 8.43 9.67
C VAL A 156 13.57 9.58 8.73
N GLU A 157 14.72 10.23 8.91
CA GLU A 157 15.23 11.26 8.01
C GLU A 157 16.75 11.20 7.99
N GLY A 158 17.29 11.24 6.79
CA GLY A 158 18.72 11.20 6.53
C GLY A 158 19.18 12.35 5.65
N GLY A 159 20.33 12.12 5.02
CA GLY A 159 20.94 13.06 4.09
C GLY A 159 20.20 13.19 2.76
N ILE A 160 20.73 14.08 1.92
CA ILE A 160 20.28 14.33 0.55
C ILE A 160 21.34 13.86 -0.44
N VAL A 161 20.93 13.63 -1.69
CA VAL A 161 21.87 13.59 -2.83
C VAL A 161 21.74 14.92 -3.55
N GLY A 162 22.62 15.88 -3.23
CA GLY A 162 22.51 17.26 -3.74
C GLY A 162 22.78 17.40 -5.25
N VAL A 163 23.54 16.47 -5.83
CA VAL A 163 23.72 16.30 -7.28
C VAL A 163 23.84 14.81 -7.55
N SER A 164 23.04 14.29 -8.47
CA SER A 164 23.07 12.88 -8.90
C SER A 164 24.07 12.67 -10.05
N PRO A 165 24.84 11.57 -10.05
CA PRO A 165 24.87 10.48 -9.06
C PRO A 165 25.57 10.87 -7.76
N GLY A 166 25.25 10.16 -6.68
CA GLY A 166 25.82 10.40 -5.35
C GLY A 166 25.17 9.53 -4.27
N THR A 167 25.57 9.73 -3.01
CA THR A 167 25.12 8.89 -1.89
C THR A 167 24.47 9.72 -0.79
N ALA A 168 23.42 9.19 -0.18
CA ALA A 168 22.80 9.70 1.04
C ALA A 168 22.63 8.58 2.07
N THR A 169 22.68 8.92 3.35
CA THR A 169 22.51 7.95 4.44
C THR A 169 21.43 8.36 5.43
N ALA A 170 20.74 7.39 6.01
CA ALA A 170 19.85 7.55 7.16
C ALA A 170 20.15 6.48 8.21
N GLU A 171 19.83 6.75 9.47
CA GLU A 171 19.85 5.73 10.52
C GLU A 171 18.41 5.41 10.93
N LEU A 172 18.12 4.13 11.14
CA LEU A 172 16.83 3.67 11.67
C LEU A 172 17.00 2.56 12.68
N THR A 173 16.03 2.44 13.60
CA THR A 173 15.98 1.35 14.57
C THR A 173 14.68 0.57 14.41
N VAL A 174 14.81 -0.75 14.23
CA VAL A 174 13.69 -1.70 14.21
C VAL A 174 13.52 -2.38 15.56
N THR A 175 12.29 -2.78 15.84
CA THR A 175 11.92 -3.51 17.06
C THR A 175 10.88 -4.56 16.71
N SER A 176 10.60 -5.50 17.62
CA SER A 176 9.52 -6.48 17.42
C SER A 176 8.13 -5.84 17.19
N LEU A 177 7.93 -4.59 17.63
CA LEU A 177 6.69 -3.85 17.37
C LEU A 177 6.69 -3.14 16.01
N ARG A 178 7.88 -2.83 15.48
CA ARG A 178 8.09 -2.08 14.25
C ARG A 178 9.19 -2.75 13.41
N PRO A 179 8.92 -3.95 12.88
CA PRO A 179 9.93 -4.72 12.17
C PRO A 179 10.11 -4.27 10.71
N LEU A 180 9.16 -3.48 10.18
CA LEU A 180 9.16 -3.06 8.79
C LEU A 180 9.77 -1.67 8.62
N ALA A 181 10.40 -1.43 7.48
CA ALA A 181 10.88 -0.13 7.06
C ALA A 181 10.23 0.28 5.73
N SER A 182 9.67 1.49 5.69
CA SER A 182 9.29 2.16 4.44
C SER A 182 10.13 3.42 4.32
N VAL A 183 10.87 3.55 3.22
CA VAL A 183 11.79 4.67 2.97
C VAL A 183 11.56 5.20 1.57
N VAL A 184 11.54 6.51 1.42
CA VAL A 184 11.26 7.25 0.19
C VAL A 184 12.21 8.43 0.03
N THR A 185 12.46 8.82 -1.21
CA THR A 185 13.09 10.10 -1.56
C THR A 185 12.61 10.56 -2.94
N MET A 186 12.37 11.86 -3.08
CA MET A 186 11.98 12.49 -4.33
C MET A 186 13.12 12.39 -5.35
N LEU A 187 12.80 12.08 -6.60
CA LEU A 187 13.68 12.29 -7.74
C LEU A 187 13.38 13.66 -8.32
N ALA A 188 14.37 14.55 -8.44
CA ALA A 188 14.12 15.90 -8.93
C ALA A 188 15.18 16.43 -9.91
N PRO A 189 14.79 17.32 -10.84
CA PRO A 189 13.44 17.82 -11.06
C PRO A 189 12.50 16.72 -11.59
N SER A 190 11.27 16.73 -11.11
CA SER A 190 10.16 15.92 -11.60
C SER A 190 8.84 16.59 -11.21
N PRO A 191 7.71 16.17 -11.81
CA PRO A 191 6.39 16.61 -11.39
C PRO A 191 6.07 16.16 -9.96
N ASP A 192 6.13 14.84 -9.73
CA ASP A 192 5.78 14.18 -8.47
C ASP A 192 6.43 12.78 -8.36
N TRP A 193 7.64 12.63 -8.88
CA TRP A 193 8.31 11.32 -8.96
C TRP A 193 9.21 11.06 -7.76
N PHE A 194 9.18 9.83 -7.26
CA PHE A 194 9.99 9.40 -6.12
C PHE A 194 10.47 7.96 -6.27
N VAL A 195 11.40 7.56 -5.41
CA VAL A 195 11.89 6.19 -5.30
C VAL A 195 11.79 5.75 -3.85
N GLY A 196 11.72 4.43 -3.62
CA GLY A 196 11.66 3.93 -2.26
C GLY A 196 11.31 2.45 -2.13
N VAL A 197 11.20 2.02 -0.88
CA VAL A 197 10.67 0.71 -0.48
C VAL A 197 9.43 0.90 0.40
N ASP A 198 8.43 0.04 0.19
CA ASP A 198 7.24 -0.10 1.03
C ASP A 198 7.38 -1.38 1.86
N ARG A 199 7.17 -1.28 3.18
CA ARG A 199 7.05 -2.41 4.12
C ARG A 199 8.15 -3.46 4.00
N LEU A 200 9.40 -3.03 3.80
CA LEU A 200 10.55 -3.94 3.77
C LEU A 200 10.70 -4.61 5.14
N ASP A 201 10.55 -5.93 5.18
CA ASP A 201 10.72 -6.72 6.39
C ASP A 201 12.20 -6.99 6.66
N LEU A 202 12.72 -6.46 7.77
CA LEU A 202 14.12 -6.63 8.15
C LEU A 202 14.33 -7.84 9.08
N ARG A 203 13.29 -8.61 9.39
CA ARG A 203 13.42 -9.87 10.15
C ARG A 203 14.08 -10.95 9.31
N GLU A 204 14.93 -11.76 9.93
CA GLU A 204 15.53 -12.95 9.33
C GLU A 204 15.63 -14.07 10.38
N GLY A 205 14.89 -15.15 10.17
CA GLY A 205 14.72 -16.21 11.18
C GLY A 205 14.24 -15.64 12.52
N ASP A 206 14.92 -16.03 13.59
CA ASP A 206 14.64 -15.55 14.96
C ASP A 206 15.27 -14.18 15.27
N GLY A 207 15.92 -13.54 14.28
CA GLY A 207 16.65 -12.30 14.43
C GLY A 207 16.34 -11.28 13.35
N TRP A 208 17.35 -10.49 13.01
CA TRP A 208 17.30 -9.46 11.96
C TRP A 208 18.31 -9.76 10.87
N ALA A 209 18.00 -9.40 9.63
CA ALA A 209 18.91 -9.54 8.49
C ALA A 209 20.18 -8.71 8.69
N ASP A 210 21.36 -9.24 8.37
CA ASP A 210 22.61 -8.46 8.45
C ASP A 210 22.68 -7.38 7.37
N ARG A 211 22.23 -7.71 6.16
CA ARG A 211 22.27 -6.84 5.00
C ARG A 211 21.08 -7.11 4.07
N VAL A 212 20.43 -6.05 3.59
CA VAL A 212 19.39 -6.13 2.55
C VAL A 212 19.68 -5.07 1.49
N GLU A 213 19.64 -5.46 0.22
CA GLU A 213 19.83 -4.55 -0.92
C GLU A 213 18.58 -4.55 -1.80
N VAL A 214 18.15 -3.38 -2.23
CA VAL A 214 16.97 -3.21 -3.09
C VAL A 214 17.27 -2.22 -4.20
N ASP A 215 17.20 -2.68 -5.45
CA ASP A 215 17.26 -1.80 -6.61
C ASP A 215 15.96 -1.00 -6.76
N LEU A 216 16.10 0.29 -7.05
CA LEU A 216 14.98 1.23 -7.02
C LEU A 216 14.51 1.59 -8.43
N VAL A 217 13.23 1.32 -8.68
CA VAL A 217 12.47 1.90 -9.78
C VAL A 217 11.83 3.22 -9.35
N VAL A 218 11.42 4.03 -10.33
CA VAL A 218 10.74 5.31 -10.07
C VAL A 218 9.23 5.09 -9.99
N TYR A 219 8.59 5.76 -9.04
CA TYR A 219 7.15 5.82 -8.87
C TYR A 219 6.64 7.24 -9.14
N ASP A 220 5.45 7.32 -9.73
CA ASP A 220 4.63 8.51 -9.92
C ASP A 220 3.63 8.57 -8.76
N ALA A 221 3.58 9.68 -8.03
CA ALA A 221 2.71 9.83 -6.86
C ALA A 221 1.23 10.02 -7.23
N GLY A 222 0.93 10.31 -8.50
CA GLY A 222 -0.41 10.51 -9.01
C GLY A 222 -1.03 11.84 -8.60
N THR A 223 -0.22 12.87 -8.35
CA THR A 223 -0.65 14.19 -7.88
C THR A 223 -0.39 15.32 -8.86
N ASP A 224 0.50 15.13 -9.83
CA ASP A 224 0.76 16.04 -10.96
C ASP A 224 0.60 15.30 -12.31
N ASP A 225 0.29 16.01 -13.39
CA ASP A 225 0.11 15.47 -14.76
C ASP A 225 1.32 15.71 -15.67
N GLY A 226 2.40 16.30 -15.16
CA GLY A 226 3.66 16.44 -15.87
C GLY A 226 4.22 15.08 -16.33
N ALA A 227 4.78 15.04 -17.53
CA ALA A 227 5.32 13.80 -18.12
C ALA A 227 6.83 13.86 -18.41
N THR A 228 7.49 14.96 -18.05
CA THR A 228 8.93 15.17 -18.22
C THR A 228 9.53 15.73 -16.93
N TYR A 229 10.85 15.56 -16.75
CA TYR A 229 11.55 16.03 -15.55
C TYR A 229 11.29 17.51 -15.22
N THR A 230 11.22 18.36 -16.24
CA THR A 230 11.07 19.82 -16.08
C THR A 230 9.70 20.31 -16.55
N ALA A 231 8.67 19.47 -16.53
CA ALA A 231 7.31 19.89 -16.86
C ALA A 231 6.86 21.02 -15.91
N GLU A 232 6.04 21.94 -16.43
CA GLU A 232 5.35 22.88 -15.56
C GLU A 232 4.36 22.13 -14.68
N ASN A 233 4.17 22.60 -13.45
CA ASN A 233 3.22 22.02 -12.50
C ASN A 233 1.81 21.92 -13.12
N ALA A 234 1.29 20.70 -13.17
CA ALA A 234 -0.03 20.35 -13.66
C ALA A 234 -0.80 19.57 -12.58
N ALA A 235 -0.97 20.19 -11.41
CA ALA A 235 -1.63 19.58 -10.26
C ALA A 235 -3.02 19.00 -10.58
N ARG A 236 -3.26 17.77 -10.08
CA ARG A 236 -4.53 17.05 -10.27
C ARG A 236 -5.60 17.48 -9.26
N ALA A 237 -6.83 17.60 -9.74
CA ALA A 237 -8.00 17.80 -8.87
C ALA A 237 -8.33 16.56 -8.03
N MET A 238 -8.04 15.36 -8.56
CA MET A 238 -8.20 14.08 -7.89
C MET A 238 -6.95 13.24 -8.10
N ARG A 239 -6.39 12.72 -7.02
CA ARG A 239 -5.17 11.91 -7.07
C ARG A 239 -5.42 10.62 -7.84
N ALA A 240 -4.48 10.27 -8.72
CA ALA A 240 -4.38 8.92 -9.23
C ALA A 240 -3.74 8.00 -8.19
N PRO A 241 -3.88 6.68 -8.37
CA PRO A 241 -3.09 5.72 -7.63
C PRO A 241 -1.59 5.89 -7.90
N ILE A 242 -0.77 5.68 -6.87
CA ILE A 242 0.68 5.55 -7.02
C ILE A 242 0.97 4.40 -7.98
N ALA A 243 1.85 4.63 -8.95
CA ALA A 243 2.23 3.63 -9.94
C ALA A 243 3.71 3.72 -10.28
N GLU A 244 4.32 2.63 -10.73
CA GLU A 244 5.65 2.69 -11.33
C GLU A 244 5.62 3.59 -12.58
N ALA A 245 6.62 4.45 -12.73
CA ALA A 245 6.72 5.37 -13.85
C ALA A 245 6.88 4.59 -15.16
N THR A 246 5.92 4.76 -16.07
CA THR A 246 5.91 4.07 -17.37
C THR A 246 6.37 4.96 -18.53
N TYR A 247 6.76 6.20 -18.25
CA TYR A 247 7.26 7.13 -19.26
C TYR A 247 8.71 6.77 -19.64
N GLY A 248 9.04 6.74 -20.94
CA GLY A 248 10.43 6.56 -21.41
C GLY A 248 11.17 7.87 -21.21
N PRO A 249 12.00 8.02 -20.16
CA PRO A 249 13.29 7.33 -20.00
C PRO A 249 13.46 6.47 -18.74
N LEU A 250 12.41 6.35 -17.90
CA LEU A 250 12.46 5.69 -16.59
C LEU A 250 11.81 4.30 -16.58
N ALA A 251 10.98 4.01 -17.59
CA ALA A 251 10.23 2.76 -17.65
C ALA A 251 11.16 1.53 -17.66
N GLY A 252 11.03 0.69 -16.62
CA GLY A 252 11.80 -0.55 -16.48
C GLY A 252 13.30 -0.34 -16.22
N THR A 253 13.71 0.84 -15.77
CA THR A 253 15.09 1.13 -15.37
C THR A 253 15.19 1.37 -13.86
N THR A 254 16.41 1.23 -13.33
CA THR A 254 16.72 1.54 -11.94
C THR A 254 17.55 2.81 -11.85
N VAL A 255 17.32 3.61 -10.81
CA VAL A 255 17.98 4.91 -10.61
C VAL A 255 18.88 4.95 -9.37
N GLY A 256 19.01 3.81 -8.70
CA GLY A 256 19.91 3.61 -7.56
C GLY A 256 19.56 2.36 -6.78
N THR A 257 20.26 2.16 -5.67
CA THR A 257 20.09 1.02 -4.78
C THR A 257 19.99 1.51 -3.34
N LEU A 258 19.06 0.96 -2.56
CA LEU A 258 19.07 1.08 -1.09
C LEU A 258 19.77 -0.13 -0.48
N THR A 259 20.73 0.14 0.40
CA THR A 259 21.39 -0.87 1.23
C THR A 259 21.03 -0.62 2.69
N PHE A 260 20.46 -1.62 3.36
CA PHE A 260 20.23 -1.64 4.79
C PHE A 260 21.30 -2.51 5.43
N GLU A 261 22.18 -1.93 6.25
CA GLU A 261 23.29 -2.64 6.90
C GLU A 261 23.20 -2.51 8.43
N ARG A 262 23.06 -3.65 9.10
CA ARG A 262 22.94 -3.73 10.56
C ARG A 262 24.25 -3.30 11.22
N GLN A 263 24.14 -2.47 12.27
CA GLN A 263 25.28 -1.96 13.06
C GLN A 263 25.67 -2.91 14.21
#